data_AF-A0A1Y1XVV2-F1
#
_entry.id   AF-A0A1Y1XVV2-F1
#
_cell.length_a   1.000
_cell.length_b   1.000
_cell.length_c   1.000
_cell.angle_alpha   90.00
_cell.angle_beta   90.00
_cell.angle_gamma   90.00
#
_symmetry.space_group_name_H-M   'P 1'
#
loop_
_entity.id
_entity.type
_entity.pdbx_description
1 polymer ?
#
loop_
_entity_poly.entity_id
_entity_poly.type
_entity_poly.pdbx_seq_one_letter_code
_entity_poly.pdbx_strand_id
1 'polypeptide(L)'
;VKLQNKKKTTKVIPKSLSPTWDTTFEFKINMKNPPKFLQVVCWDNDFFGRDFMGQLNLSFRELFIDGVPLLFDPSQKRTIWYPLEKKSSKDVVSGEIELNMGF
;
A
#
# COMPACT_ATOMS: atom_id res chain seq x y z
N VAL A 1 2.39 4.30 -3.13
CA VAL A 1 1.19 3.55 -3.54
C VAL A 1 0.93 3.73 -5.03
N LYS A 2 0.72 2.65 -5.77
CA LYS A 2 0.53 2.63 -7.22
C LYS A 2 -0.67 1.76 -7.57
N LEU A 3 -1.53 2.27 -8.43
CA LEU A 3 -2.68 1.56 -8.99
C LEU A 3 -2.69 1.79 -10.51
N GLN A 4 -2.42 0.75 -11.30
CA GLN A 4 -2.18 0.86 -12.76
C GLN A 4 -1.12 1.93 -13.09
N ASN A 5 -1.49 2.98 -13.82
CA ASN A 5 -0.65 4.10 -14.22
C ASN A 5 -0.66 5.27 -13.22
N LYS A 6 -1.43 5.17 -12.13
CA LYS A 6 -1.54 6.22 -11.11
C LYS A 6 -0.60 5.92 -9.96
N LYS A 7 0.15 6.93 -9.51
CA LYS A 7 1.05 6.83 -8.34
C LYS A 7 0.76 7.97 -7.37
N LYS A 8 0.69 7.64 -6.08
CA LYS A 8 0.60 8.58 -4.96
C LYS A 8 1.63 8.20 -3.89
N THR A 9 2.16 9.20 -3.21
CA THR A 9 3.24 9.05 -2.22
C THR A 9 2.84 9.78 -0.94
N THR A 10 3.17 9.21 0.22
CA THR A 10 2.95 9.84 1.52
C THR A 10 4.01 10.92 1.79
N LYS A 11 3.84 11.65 2.90
CA LYS A 11 4.95 12.44 3.45
C LYS A 11 6.03 11.52 4.01
N VAL A 12 7.28 11.99 4.00
CA VAL A 12 8.39 11.33 4.69
C VAL A 12 8.27 11.60 6.19
N ILE A 13 8.42 10.56 7.01
CA ILE A 13 8.50 10.66 8.46
C ILE A 13 9.96 10.43 8.84
N PRO A 14 10.69 11.46 9.29
CA PRO A 14 12.12 11.32 9.55
C PRO A 14 12.38 10.48 10.79
N LYS A 15 13.45 9.68 10.77
CA LYS A 15 14.03 9.00 11.94
C LYS A 15 13.03 8.10 12.69
N SER A 16 12.24 7.30 11.98
CA SER A 16 11.34 6.33 12.60
C SER A 16 11.35 4.98 11.86
N LEU A 17 11.45 3.89 12.61
CA LEU A 17 11.29 2.52 12.13
C LEU A 17 9.84 2.02 12.22
N SER A 18 8.96 2.79 12.88
CA SER A 18 7.52 2.54 12.99
C SER A 18 6.75 3.82 12.65
N PRO A 19 6.85 4.31 11.40
CA PRO A 19 6.20 5.55 10.99
C PRO A 19 4.68 5.42 10.93
N THR A 20 3.97 6.40 11.48
CA THR A 20 2.50 6.52 11.36
C THR A 20 2.17 7.59 10.33
N TRP A 21 1.76 7.20 9.12
CA TRP A 21 1.48 8.16 8.04
C TRP A 21 0.09 8.77 8.06
N ASP A 22 -0.92 8.07 8.58
CA ASP A 22 -2.33 8.47 8.60
C ASP A 22 -2.79 9.17 7.29
N THR A 23 -2.37 8.62 6.15
CA THR A 23 -2.59 9.21 4.84
C THR A 23 -3.59 8.39 4.05
N THR A 24 -4.69 9.03 3.64
CA THR A 24 -5.71 8.41 2.78
C THR A 24 -5.46 8.76 1.31
N PHE A 25 -5.54 7.75 0.44
CA PHE A 25 -5.46 7.92 -1.00
C PHE A 25 -6.71 7.42 -1.70
N GLU A 26 -7.37 8.30 -2.46
CA GLU A 26 -8.46 7.91 -3.34
C GLU A 26 -7.97 7.65 -4.78
N PHE A 27 -8.44 6.58 -5.41
CA PHE A 27 -8.16 6.31 -6.82
C PHE A 27 -9.46 6.11 -7.59
N LYS A 28 -9.70 6.92 -8.62
CA LYS A 28 -10.81 6.68 -9.57
C LYS A 28 -10.50 5.45 -10.43
N ILE A 29 -11.38 4.46 -10.44
CA ILE A 29 -11.21 3.20 -11.18
C ILE A 29 -12.23 3.11 -12.31
N ASN A 30 -11.81 2.61 -13.47
CA ASN A 30 -12.73 2.22 -14.53
C ASN A 30 -13.07 0.73 -14.41
N MET A 31 -14.29 0.39 -14.00
CA MET A 31 -14.70 -1.00 -13.80
C MET A 31 -14.74 -1.83 -15.09
N LYS A 32 -14.74 -1.20 -16.28
CA LYS A 32 -14.60 -1.92 -17.56
C LYS A 32 -13.17 -2.48 -17.77
N ASN A 33 -12.19 -1.91 -17.08
CA ASN A 33 -10.80 -2.36 -17.09
C ASN A 33 -10.22 -2.27 -15.67
N PRO A 34 -10.64 -3.16 -14.76
CA PRO A 34 -10.25 -3.09 -13.36
C PRO A 34 -8.74 -3.28 -13.20
N PRO A 35 -8.12 -2.66 -12.18
CA PRO A 35 -6.73 -2.90 -11.86
C PRO A 35 -6.55 -4.37 -11.46
N LYS A 36 -5.35 -4.92 -11.71
CA LYS A 36 -5.01 -6.27 -11.24
C LYS A 36 -4.51 -6.24 -9.80
N PHE A 37 -3.68 -5.25 -9.50
CA PHE A 37 -3.02 -5.13 -8.20
C PHE A 37 -2.98 -3.68 -7.73
N LEU A 38 -3.11 -3.49 -6.43
CA LEU A 38 -2.66 -2.32 -5.69
C LEU A 38 -1.24 -2.60 -5.20
N GLN A 39 -0.28 -1.80 -5.65
CA GLN A 39 1.11 -1.93 -5.23
C GLN A 39 1.46 -0.86 -4.20
N VAL A 40 1.93 -1.27 -3.04
CA VAL A 40 2.55 -0.39 -2.04
C VAL A 40 4.04 -0.68 -2.02
N VAL A 41 4.86 0.36 -1.92
CA VAL A 41 6.31 0.23 -1.86
C VAL A 41 6.80 1.17 -0.78
N CYS A 42 7.56 0.62 0.16
CA CYS A 42 8.21 1.35 1.23
C CYS A 42 9.63 1.71 0.80
N TRP A 43 10.00 2.95 1.04
CA TRP A 43 11.33 3.48 0.76
C TRP A 43 11.82 4.19 2.01
N ASP A 44 13.08 3.97 2.36
CA ASP A 44 13.80 4.91 3.23
C ASP A 44 14.26 6.09 2.39
N ASN A 45 14.18 7.30 2.95
CA ASN A 45 14.50 8.52 2.24
C ASN A 45 15.66 9.25 2.92
N ASP A 46 16.86 8.84 2.54
CA ASP A 46 18.11 9.41 3.01
C ASP A 46 18.56 10.62 2.18
N PHE A 47 19.52 11.38 2.75
CA PHE A 47 20.13 12.51 2.07
C PHE A 47 20.79 12.15 0.74
N PHE A 48 21.30 10.91 0.61
CA PHE A 48 22.02 10.43 -0.57
C PHE A 48 21.35 9.25 -1.28
N GLY A 49 20.02 9.25 -1.34
CA GLY A 49 19.30 8.26 -2.14
C GLY A 49 18.01 7.82 -1.50
N ARG A 50 17.48 6.72 -2.03
CA ARG A 50 16.34 6.04 -1.43
C ARG A 50 16.61 4.56 -1.41
N ASP A 51 16.51 3.97 -0.24
CA ASP A 51 16.72 2.54 -0.06
C ASP A 51 15.38 1.82 -0.05
N PHE A 52 15.34 0.70 -0.75
CA PHE A 52 14.12 -0.10 -0.86
C PHE A 52 13.90 -0.87 0.44
N MET A 53 12.74 -0.65 1.07
CA MET A 53 12.40 -1.26 2.36
C MET A 53 11.41 -2.43 2.24
N GLY A 54 10.93 -2.72 1.03
CA GLY A 54 9.94 -3.76 0.78
C GLY A 54 8.74 -3.25 -0.03
N GLN A 55 7.93 -4.19 -0.51
CA GLN A 55 6.72 -3.91 -1.25
C GLN A 55 5.57 -4.82 -0.82
N LEU A 56 4.37 -4.46 -1.21
CA LEU A 56 3.17 -5.25 -1.06
C LEU A 56 2.37 -5.16 -2.35
N ASN A 57 1.94 -6.29 -2.90
CA ASN A 57 1.08 -6.32 -4.08
C ASN A 57 -0.25 -7.00 -3.72
N LEU A 58 -1.25 -6.20 -3.38
CA LEU A 58 -2.59 -6.72 -3.06
C LEU A 58 -3.36 -6.91 -4.35
N SER A 59 -3.97 -8.08 -4.51
CA SER A 59 -4.88 -8.33 -5.63
C SER A 59 -6.09 -7.42 -5.51
N PHE A 60 -6.55 -6.85 -6.63
CA PHE A 60 -7.77 -6.04 -6.64
C PHE A 60 -8.99 -6.83 -6.16
N ARG A 61 -8.95 -8.16 -6.25
CA ARG A 61 -10.00 -9.04 -5.73
C ARG A 61 -10.14 -8.99 -4.22
N GLU A 62 -9.09 -8.61 -3.48
CA GLU A 62 -9.13 -8.52 -2.01
C GLU A 62 -10.04 -7.38 -1.53
N LEU A 63 -10.41 -6.44 -2.41
CA LEU A 63 -11.44 -5.44 -2.14
C LEU A 63 -12.86 -5.99 -2.22
N PHE A 64 -13.03 -7.28 -2.51
CA PHE A 64 -14.33 -7.93 -2.64
C PHE A 64 -14.36 -9.18 -1.77
N ILE A 65 -15.41 -9.32 -0.96
CA ILE A 65 -15.70 -10.56 -0.22
C ILE A 65 -16.94 -11.17 -0.85
N ASP A 66 -16.81 -12.40 -1.36
CA ASP A 66 -17.90 -13.14 -2.01
C ASP A 66 -18.60 -12.34 -3.13
N GLY A 67 -17.83 -11.51 -3.85
CA GLY A 67 -18.33 -10.66 -4.93
C GLY A 67 -18.95 -9.34 -4.48
N VAL A 68 -19.03 -9.08 -3.17
CA VAL A 68 -19.50 -7.80 -2.60
C VAL A 68 -18.30 -6.89 -2.34
N PRO A 69 -18.31 -5.64 -2.83
CA PRO A 69 -17.24 -4.70 -2.56
C PRO A 69 -17.19 -4.36 -1.06
N LEU A 70 -15.99 -4.41 -0.50
CA LEU A 70 -15.70 -3.89 0.83
C LEU A 70 -15.82 -2.38 0.79
N LEU A 71 -16.86 -1.82 1.41
CA LEU A 71 -17.03 -0.37 1.47
C LEU A 71 -15.95 0.25 2.36
N PHE A 72 -15.37 1.36 1.91
CA PHE A 72 -14.49 2.14 2.77
C PHE A 72 -15.32 2.92 3.79
N ASP A 73 -15.12 2.60 5.08
CA ASP A 73 -15.72 3.35 6.18
C ASP A 73 -14.61 4.04 6.99
N PRO A 74 -14.47 5.37 6.92
CA PRO A 74 -13.45 6.10 7.67
C PRO A 74 -13.70 6.10 9.18
N SER A 75 -14.92 5.80 9.64
CA SER A 75 -15.27 5.69 11.06
C SER A 75 -14.93 4.31 11.64
N GLN A 76 -14.92 3.27 10.79
CA GLN A 76 -14.56 1.91 11.16
C GLN A 76 -13.12 1.63 10.73
N LYS A 77 -12.18 1.62 11.69
CA LYS A 77 -10.78 1.25 11.45
C LYS A 77 -10.62 -0.25 11.22
N ARG A 78 -11.17 -0.76 10.12
CA ARG A 78 -10.92 -2.13 9.66
C ARG A 78 -9.54 -2.17 9.00
N THR A 79 -8.51 -2.12 9.82
CA THR A 79 -7.11 -2.20 9.38
C THR A 79 -6.63 -3.64 9.38
N ILE A 80 -5.72 -3.94 8.45
CA ILE A 80 -5.03 -5.22 8.37
C ILE A 80 -3.53 -4.93 8.23
N TRP A 81 -2.72 -5.69 8.96
CA TRP A 81 -1.27 -5.70 8.83
C TRP A 81 -0.86 -6.68 7.74
N TYR A 82 -0.05 -6.21 6.80
CA TYR A 82 0.47 -7.00 5.69
C TYR A 82 2.00 -7.06 5.77
N PRO A 83 2.61 -8.25 5.71
CA PRO A 83 4.05 -8.36 5.66
C PRO A 83 4.60 -7.77 4.36
N LEU A 84 5.75 -7.11 4.45
CA LEU A 84 6.44 -6.59 3.28
C LEU A 84 7.23 -7.71 2.58
N GLU A 85 7.14 -7.70 1.26
CA GLU A 85 7.77 -8.66 0.37
C GLU A 85 9.01 -8.07 -0.31
N LYS A 86 9.93 -8.97 -0.68
CA LYS A 86 11.08 -8.67 -1.52
C LYS A 86 10.65 -8.42 -2.96
N LYS A 87 11.38 -7.58 -3.68
CA LYS A 87 11.23 -7.43 -5.13
C LYS A 87 12.22 -8.32 -5.89
N SER A 88 13.39 -8.57 -5.33
CA SER A 88 14.44 -9.44 -5.85
C SER A 88 15.03 -10.32 -4.75
N SER A 89 15.71 -11.40 -5.13
CA SER A 89 16.39 -12.28 -4.16
C SER A 89 17.50 -11.59 -3.37
N LYS A 90 18.03 -10.46 -3.88
CA LYS A 90 19.08 -9.67 -3.21
C LYS A 90 18.52 -8.76 -2.12
N ASP A 91 17.22 -8.53 -2.11
CA ASP A 91 16.63 -7.60 -1.15
C ASP A 91 16.57 -8.25 0.24
N VAL A 92 16.94 -7.48 1.25
CA VAL A 92 16.72 -7.82 2.65
C VAL A 92 15.53 -6.98 3.10
N VAL A 93 14.41 -7.65 3.37
CA VAL A 93 13.14 -7.01 3.72
C VAL A 93 12.63 -7.62 5.02
N SER A 94 12.11 -6.75 5.88
CA SER A 94 11.45 -7.10 7.14
C SER A 94 10.39 -6.07 7.46
N GLY A 95 9.46 -6.43 8.35
CA GLY A 95 8.41 -5.53 8.82
C GLY A 95 7.13 -5.67 8.02
N GLU A 96 6.15 -4.88 8.43
CA GLU A 96 4.77 -4.99 7.99
C GLU A 96 4.20 -3.58 7.77
N ILE A 97 3.12 -3.49 7.00
CA ILE A 97 2.39 -2.24 6.79
C ILE A 97 0.91 -2.43 7.12
N GLU A 98 0.37 -1.51 7.91
CA GLU A 98 -1.05 -1.45 8.21
C GLU A 98 -1.80 -0.68 7.12
N LEU A 99 -2.88 -1.27 6.60
CA LEU A 99 -3.74 -0.63 5.60
C LEU A 99 -5.21 -0.75 5.99
N ASN A 100 -5.94 0.35 5.84
CA ASN A 100 -7.40 0.36 5.75
C ASN A 100 -7.77 0.66 4.29
N MET A 101 -8.56 -0.22 3.67
CA MET A 101 -8.92 -0.12 2.26
C MET A 101 -10.35 -0.57 2.01
N GLY A 102 -10.97 0.06 1.02
CA GLY A 102 -12.32 -0.24 0.55
C GLY A 102 -12.60 0.49 -0.76
N PHE A 103 -13.74 0.14 -1.35
CA PHE A 103 -14.34 0.75 -2.54
C PHE A 103 -15.20 1.96 -2.17
#